data_AF-A6IRQ3-F1
#
_entry.id   AF-A6IRQ3-F1
#
_cell.length_a   1.000
_cell.length_b   1.000
_cell.length_c   1.000
_cell.angle_alpha   90.00
_cell.angle_beta   90.00
_cell.angle_gamma   90.00
#
_symmetry.space_group_name_H-M   'P 1'
#
loop_
_entity.id
_entity.type
_entity.pdbx_description
1 polymer ?
#
loop_
_entity_poly.entity_id
_entity_poly.type
_entity_poly.pdbx_seq_one_letter_code
_entity_poly.pdbx_strand_id
1 'polypeptide(L)'
;MMDQARSAFSNLFGGEPLSYTRFSLARQVDGDNSHVEMKLAADEEENADSNMKASVRKPKRFNGRLCFATIAVVIFFLIGFMIGYLGYCKRVEQKEECVRLAEAEEADKSENDETEYVPKSSRLFWADLKTLLSEKLNSIEFTDIIKQLSQNTYTPREAGSQKDENLAYYIENLFHDFKFSKVWRDEHYVKIQVKNSVSQNLVTINSGSNIDPVEAPEGYVAFSKAGEVTGKLVHANFGTKKDFEELNYSVNGSLVIVRAGKITFAEKVANAQSFNAIGVLIYMDRNTFPVVEADLQFFGHAHLGTGDPYTPGFPSFNHTQFPPSQSSGLPSIPVQTISRAAAEKLFKNMEGNCPPSWNIDSSCKLELSQNQNVKLTVNNVLKETRILNIFGVIKGYEEPDRYIVVGAQRDAWGPGVAKSSVGTGLLLKLAQVFSDMISKDGFRPSRSIIFASWTAGDYGAVGATEWLEGYLSSLHLKAFTYINLDKVVLGKHYVQEQQALK
;
A
#
# COMPACT_ATOMS: atom_id res chain seq x y z
N MET A 1 26.78 -53.65 -26.04
CA MET A 1 27.26 -52.27 -26.28
C MET A 1 26.10 -51.41 -26.79
N MET A 2 25.03 -51.30 -26.00
CA MET A 2 23.86 -50.43 -26.25
C MET A 2 23.06 -50.08 -24.98
N ASP A 3 23.43 -50.59 -23.79
CA ASP A 3 22.67 -50.36 -22.55
C ASP A 3 23.27 -49.33 -21.57
N GLN A 4 24.44 -48.75 -21.88
CA GLN A 4 25.00 -47.62 -21.12
C GLN A 4 24.55 -46.25 -21.63
N ALA A 5 23.84 -46.19 -22.77
CA ALA A 5 23.32 -44.95 -23.34
C ALA A 5 21.89 -44.61 -22.86
N ARG A 6 21.21 -45.52 -22.13
CA ARG A 6 19.83 -45.32 -21.66
C ARG A 6 19.70 -44.87 -20.21
N SER A 7 20.73 -45.04 -19.36
CA SER A 7 20.67 -44.55 -17.96
C SER A 7 21.13 -43.10 -17.79
N ALA A 8 21.60 -42.43 -18.85
CA ALA A 8 21.99 -41.02 -18.80
C ALA A 8 20.86 -40.05 -19.22
N PHE A 9 19.74 -40.57 -19.74
CA PHE A 9 18.64 -39.74 -20.26
C PHE A 9 17.41 -39.62 -19.34
N SER A 10 17.34 -40.37 -18.24
CA SER A 10 16.19 -40.32 -17.31
C SER A 10 16.35 -39.32 -16.14
N ASN A 11 17.51 -38.69 -15.97
CA ASN A 11 17.73 -37.68 -14.92
C ASN A 11 17.55 -36.23 -15.41
N LEU A 12 17.03 -36.02 -16.62
CA LEU A 12 16.93 -34.68 -17.22
C LEU A 12 15.52 -34.06 -17.21
N PHE A 13 14.49 -34.79 -16.80
CA PHE A 13 13.11 -34.30 -16.76
C PHE A 13 12.35 -34.79 -15.53
N GLY A 14 12.79 -34.34 -14.35
CA GLY A 14 12.00 -34.33 -13.12
C GLY A 14 11.55 -32.90 -12.86
N GLY A 15 10.25 -32.63 -13.01
CA GLY A 15 9.65 -31.32 -12.78
C GLY A 15 9.20 -31.12 -11.34
N GLU A 16 9.54 -29.96 -10.78
CA GLU A 16 8.91 -29.34 -9.60
C GLU A 16 8.74 -27.83 -9.88
N PRO A 17 7.80 -27.14 -9.20
CA PRO A 17 7.07 -26.00 -9.77
C PRO A 17 7.89 -24.71 -9.81
N LEU A 18 7.84 -24.05 -10.96
CA LEU A 18 8.55 -22.80 -11.26
C LEU A 18 8.00 -21.62 -10.42
N SER A 19 8.68 -21.31 -9.32
CA SER A 19 8.68 -19.95 -8.77
C SER A 19 9.69 -19.11 -9.56
N TYR A 20 9.20 -18.09 -10.27
CA TYR A 20 10.01 -17.29 -11.18
C TYR A 20 10.67 -16.13 -10.43
N THR A 21 11.94 -16.29 -10.06
CA THR A 21 12.84 -15.18 -9.69
C THR A 21 13.80 -14.95 -10.85
N ARG A 22 13.84 -13.74 -11.41
CA ARG A 22 14.76 -13.39 -12.49
C ARG A 22 15.50 -12.09 -12.17
N PHE A 23 16.60 -12.20 -11.45
CA PHE A 23 17.79 -11.36 -11.64
C PHE A 23 19.03 -12.16 -11.21
N SER A 24 19.79 -12.64 -12.20
CA SER A 24 21.14 -13.15 -11.99
C SER A 24 22.04 -12.54 -13.07
N LEU A 25 22.66 -11.41 -12.75
CA LEU A 25 23.86 -10.95 -13.43
C LEU A 25 25.01 -11.15 -12.44
N ALA A 26 25.55 -12.37 -12.44
CA ALA A 26 26.86 -12.64 -11.86
C ALA A 26 27.81 -13.04 -12.99
N ARG A 27 28.83 -12.21 -13.18
CA ARG A 27 30.13 -12.66 -13.69
C ARG A 27 31.19 -12.00 -12.80
N GLN A 28 31.68 -12.76 -11.84
CA GLN A 28 32.96 -12.49 -11.18
C GLN A 28 34.09 -12.68 -12.20
N VAL A 29 35.09 -11.80 -12.17
CA VAL A 29 36.50 -12.16 -11.92
C VAL A 29 37.16 -10.95 -11.22
N ASP A 30 37.69 -11.22 -10.02
CA ASP A 30 38.88 -10.69 -9.31
C ASP A 30 39.50 -9.35 -9.79
N GLY A 31 39.94 -8.42 -8.95
CA GLY A 31 40.20 -8.38 -7.52
C GLY A 31 40.94 -7.06 -7.22
N ASP A 32 41.13 -6.80 -5.92
CA ASP A 32 41.95 -5.76 -5.27
C ASP A 32 41.20 -4.62 -4.56
N ASN A 33 41.17 -4.81 -3.24
CA ASN A 33 41.18 -3.86 -2.13
C ASN A 33 41.20 -2.37 -2.46
N SER A 34 40.13 -1.68 -2.08
CA SER A 34 40.27 -0.36 -1.46
C SER A 34 39.07 -0.06 -0.57
N HIS A 35 39.32 -0.04 0.74
CA HIS A 35 38.53 0.70 1.70
C HIS A 35 38.41 2.17 1.25
N VAL A 36 37.20 2.71 1.22
CA VAL A 36 36.98 4.16 1.14
C VAL A 36 36.04 4.54 2.28
N GLU A 37 36.63 4.99 3.38
CA GLU A 37 35.94 5.78 4.40
C GLU A 37 35.49 7.10 3.77
N MET A 38 34.21 7.41 3.92
CA MET A 38 33.67 8.73 3.60
C MET A 38 33.93 9.64 4.80
N LYS A 39 34.96 10.49 4.72
CA LYS A 39 35.16 11.60 5.66
C LYS A 39 35.02 12.95 4.97
N LEU A 40 34.41 13.83 5.74
CA LEU A 40 33.80 15.11 5.45
C LEU A 40 34.74 16.16 4.86
N ALA A 41 34.13 17.10 4.16
CA ALA A 41 34.73 18.32 3.64
C ALA A 41 35.31 19.22 4.74
N ALA A 42 36.47 19.80 4.45
CA ALA A 42 36.94 21.08 5.00
C ALA A 42 37.94 21.70 4.01
N ASP A 43 37.82 23.01 3.85
CA ASP A 43 38.46 23.86 2.85
C ASP A 43 39.94 24.22 3.13
N GLU A 44 40.55 24.79 2.08
CA GLU A 44 41.60 25.84 2.04
C GLU A 44 43.11 25.50 1.87
N GLU A 45 43.61 26.04 0.73
CA GLU A 45 44.86 26.77 0.45
C GLU A 45 46.23 26.09 0.14
N GLU A 46 46.57 26.23 -1.16
CA GLU A 46 47.81 26.76 -1.79
C GLU A 46 49.25 26.24 -1.53
N ASN A 47 49.90 25.99 -2.68
CA ASN A 47 51.29 26.27 -3.11
C ASN A 47 52.34 25.13 -3.26
N ALA A 48 52.77 25.04 -4.53
CA ALA A 48 54.13 24.90 -5.08
C ALA A 48 54.85 23.52 -5.22
N ASP A 49 55.05 23.18 -6.49
CA ASP A 49 56.27 22.67 -7.14
C ASP A 49 56.93 21.34 -6.72
N SER A 50 56.86 20.32 -7.60
CA SER A 50 57.88 20.08 -8.65
C SER A 50 57.97 18.61 -9.13
N ASN A 51 58.07 18.49 -10.46
CA ASN A 51 58.78 17.47 -11.26
C ASN A 51 58.43 15.97 -11.15
N MET A 52 57.82 15.41 -12.23
CA MET A 52 58.54 14.39 -13.05
C MET A 52 57.92 14.13 -14.45
N LYS A 53 58.70 14.52 -15.47
CA LYS A 53 58.88 13.96 -16.84
C LYS A 53 57.72 13.24 -17.56
N ALA A 54 57.27 13.90 -18.62
CA ALA A 54 56.47 13.33 -19.72
C ALA A 54 57.30 12.37 -20.60
N SER A 55 56.70 11.22 -20.93
CA SER A 55 57.12 10.32 -22.00
C SER A 55 55.89 9.94 -22.84
N VAL A 56 55.73 10.60 -23.97
CA VAL A 56 54.65 10.36 -24.95
C VAL A 56 54.94 9.08 -25.74
N ARG A 57 54.06 8.07 -25.63
CA ARG A 57 54.01 6.92 -26.56
C ARG A 57 52.96 7.19 -27.65
N LYS A 58 53.41 7.12 -28.90
CA LYS A 58 52.61 7.31 -30.13
C LYS A 58 51.49 6.26 -30.27
N PRO A 59 50.31 6.60 -30.84
CA PRO A 59 49.27 5.62 -31.15
C PRO A 59 49.64 4.78 -32.38
N LYS A 60 49.45 3.46 -32.28
CA LYS A 60 49.57 2.51 -33.40
C LYS A 60 48.39 2.70 -34.36
N ARG A 61 48.70 2.86 -35.66
CA ARG A 61 47.75 2.89 -36.77
C ARG A 61 46.93 1.58 -36.81
N PHE A 62 45.62 1.68 -36.73
CA PHE A 62 44.68 0.60 -37.00
C PHE A 62 44.33 0.58 -38.50
N ASN A 63 44.35 -0.61 -39.11
CA ASN A 63 44.21 -0.81 -40.56
C ASN A 63 42.82 -0.37 -41.08
N GLY A 64 42.77 0.73 -41.83
CA GLY A 64 41.55 1.28 -42.43
C GLY A 64 40.80 0.35 -43.40
N ARG A 65 41.44 -0.72 -43.92
CA ARG A 65 40.80 -1.64 -44.87
C ARG A 65 39.73 -2.56 -44.25
N LEU A 66 39.81 -2.87 -42.95
CA LEU A 66 38.81 -3.73 -42.30
C LEU A 66 37.49 -2.98 -42.00
N CYS A 67 37.57 -1.67 -41.75
CA CYS A 67 36.42 -0.83 -41.42
C CYS A 67 35.53 -0.54 -42.64
N PHE A 68 36.12 -0.39 -43.84
CA PHE A 68 35.34 -0.21 -45.05
C PHE A 68 34.58 -1.49 -45.49
N ALA A 69 35.14 -2.66 -45.19
CA ALA A 69 34.47 -3.93 -45.49
C ALA A 69 33.22 -4.15 -44.63
N THR A 70 33.27 -3.82 -43.33
CA THR A 70 32.10 -3.92 -42.44
C THR A 70 31.02 -2.91 -42.82
N ILE A 71 31.40 -1.69 -43.20
CA ILE A 71 30.46 -0.67 -43.69
C ILE A 71 29.78 -1.13 -44.99
N ALA A 72 30.51 -1.72 -45.93
CA ALA A 72 29.93 -2.23 -47.17
C ALA A 72 28.89 -3.33 -46.93
N VAL A 73 29.14 -4.26 -46.00
CA VAL A 73 28.20 -5.33 -45.64
C VAL A 73 26.90 -4.77 -45.05
N VAL A 74 27.00 -3.76 -44.18
CA VAL A 74 25.82 -3.09 -43.58
C VAL A 74 25.00 -2.38 -44.65
N ILE A 75 25.64 -1.72 -45.62
CA ILE A 75 24.94 -1.03 -46.72
C ILE A 75 24.20 -2.03 -47.61
N PHE A 76 24.81 -3.17 -47.96
CA PHE A 76 24.12 -4.20 -48.75
C PHE A 76 22.93 -4.81 -48.01
N PHE A 77 23.03 -4.99 -46.69
CA PHE A 77 21.92 -5.47 -45.88
C PHE A 77 20.74 -4.47 -45.86
N LEU A 78 21.04 -3.17 -45.71
CA LEU A 78 20.01 -2.12 -45.72
C LEU A 78 19.34 -1.99 -47.08
N ILE A 79 20.07 -2.11 -48.19
CA ILE A 79 19.50 -2.10 -49.54
C ILE A 79 18.57 -3.31 -49.74
N GLY A 80 19.00 -4.50 -49.30
CA GLY A 80 18.16 -5.70 -49.36
C GLY A 80 16.89 -5.58 -48.53
N PHE A 81 16.99 -5.00 -47.33
CA PHE A 81 15.83 -4.73 -46.47
C PHE A 81 14.86 -3.74 -47.14
N MET A 82 15.36 -2.67 -47.76
CA MET A 82 14.52 -1.68 -48.46
C MET A 82 13.82 -2.27 -49.69
N ILE A 83 14.49 -3.12 -50.48
CA ILE A 83 13.87 -3.81 -51.61
C ILE A 83 12.80 -4.79 -51.12
N GLY A 84 13.08 -5.53 -50.03
CA GLY A 84 12.10 -6.43 -49.40
C GLY A 84 10.88 -5.68 -48.85
N TYR A 85 11.09 -4.53 -48.22
CA TYR A 85 10.03 -3.67 -47.70
C TYR A 85 9.14 -3.10 -48.81
N LEU A 86 9.74 -2.60 -49.91
CA LEU A 86 8.99 -2.12 -51.06
C LEU A 86 8.21 -3.23 -51.78
N GLY A 87 8.77 -4.45 -51.85
CA GLY A 87 8.06 -5.62 -52.37
C GLY A 87 6.89 -6.08 -51.49
N TYR A 88 7.00 -5.89 -50.17
CA TYR A 88 5.94 -6.17 -49.21
C TYR A 88 4.81 -5.14 -49.29
N CYS A 89 5.12 -3.85 -49.35
CA CYS A 89 4.12 -2.78 -49.50
C CYS A 89 3.32 -2.91 -50.81
N LYS A 90 3.97 -3.32 -51.91
CA LYS A 90 3.30 -3.51 -53.22
C LYS A 90 2.30 -4.68 -53.24
N ARG A 91 2.34 -5.60 -52.27
CA ARG A 91 1.34 -6.68 -52.10
C ARG A 91 0.14 -6.26 -51.25
N VAL A 92 0.26 -5.17 -50.48
CA VAL A 92 -0.81 -4.69 -49.59
C VAL A 92 -1.76 -3.71 -50.30
N GLU A 93 -1.34 -3.09 -51.41
CA GLU A 93 -2.17 -2.15 -52.20
C GLU A 93 -3.16 -2.82 -53.17
N GLN A 94 -3.18 -4.15 -53.30
CA GLN A 94 -4.10 -4.83 -54.22
C GLN A 94 -5.43 -5.20 -53.53
N LYS A 95 -6.09 -4.23 -52.88
CA LYS A 95 -7.49 -4.39 -52.47
C LYS A 95 -8.26 -3.08 -52.25
N GLU A 96 -8.05 -2.06 -53.07
CA GLU A 96 -9.00 -0.95 -53.18
C GLU A 96 -9.10 -0.51 -54.64
N GLU A 97 -10.14 -0.98 -55.35
CA GLU A 97 -10.58 -0.34 -56.59
C GLU A 97 -12.11 -0.23 -56.61
N CYS A 98 -12.54 1.03 -56.59
CA CYS A 98 -13.89 1.51 -56.84
C CYS A 98 -14.41 1.09 -58.21
N VAL A 99 -15.71 0.77 -58.31
CA VAL A 99 -16.48 0.98 -59.53
C VAL A 99 -17.76 1.74 -59.19
N ARG A 100 -17.80 3.01 -59.60
CA ARG A 100 -19.05 3.69 -59.97
C ARG A 100 -19.34 3.33 -61.42
N LEU A 101 -20.57 2.93 -61.73
CA LEU A 101 -21.28 3.28 -62.95
C LEU A 101 -22.78 3.12 -62.71
N ALA A 102 -23.51 4.13 -63.11
CA ALA A 102 -24.95 4.27 -62.97
C ALA A 102 -25.69 3.63 -64.16
N GLU A 103 -27.00 3.43 -63.95
CA GLU A 103 -28.08 3.25 -64.95
C GLU A 103 -28.07 1.95 -65.77
N ALA A 104 -29.01 1.03 -65.51
CA ALA A 104 -30.37 1.05 -66.07
C ALA A 104 -31.13 -0.26 -65.76
N GLU A 105 -32.46 -0.14 -65.81
CA GLU A 105 -33.49 -1.18 -66.04
C GLU A 105 -34.15 -1.90 -64.84
N GLU A 106 -35.44 -1.58 -64.71
CA GLU A 106 -36.49 -2.29 -63.99
C GLU A 106 -36.64 -3.72 -64.51
N ALA A 107 -36.67 -4.70 -63.60
CA ALA A 107 -37.44 -5.92 -63.81
C ALA A 107 -37.76 -6.56 -62.46
N ASP A 108 -39.04 -6.53 -62.13
CA ASP A 108 -39.71 -7.23 -61.06
C ASP A 108 -39.39 -8.75 -61.12
N LYS A 109 -38.94 -9.33 -60.01
CA LYS A 109 -39.15 -10.76 -59.67
C LYS A 109 -38.75 -11.05 -58.24
N SER A 110 -39.77 -11.49 -57.50
CA SER A 110 -39.73 -12.19 -56.22
C SER A 110 -38.67 -13.28 -56.16
N GLU A 111 -37.86 -13.30 -55.10
CA GLU A 111 -37.39 -14.54 -54.47
C GLU A 111 -36.92 -14.26 -53.04
N ASN A 112 -37.18 -15.24 -52.18
CA ASN A 112 -36.83 -15.26 -50.77
C ASN A 112 -35.33 -15.04 -50.58
N ASP A 113 -34.96 -14.13 -49.67
CA ASP A 113 -33.61 -14.11 -49.13
C ASP A 113 -33.68 -14.08 -47.60
N GLU A 114 -33.19 -15.15 -47.00
CA GLU A 114 -32.95 -15.27 -45.58
C GLU A 114 -31.98 -14.16 -45.19
N THR A 115 -32.48 -13.15 -44.50
CA THR A 115 -31.63 -12.10 -43.94
C THR A 115 -30.80 -12.72 -42.82
N GLU A 116 -29.59 -13.13 -43.18
CA GLU A 116 -28.52 -13.45 -42.25
C GLU A 116 -28.33 -12.22 -41.33
N TYR A 117 -28.87 -12.33 -40.12
CA TYR A 117 -28.79 -11.33 -39.07
C TYR A 117 -27.32 -11.17 -38.66
N VAL A 118 -26.57 -10.31 -39.35
CA VAL A 118 -25.30 -9.82 -38.81
C VAL A 118 -25.69 -8.93 -37.62
N PRO A 119 -25.38 -9.31 -36.36
CA PRO A 119 -25.70 -8.46 -35.24
C PRO A 119 -24.80 -7.23 -35.37
N LYS A 120 -25.39 -6.09 -35.72
CA LYS A 120 -24.76 -4.79 -35.53
C LYS A 120 -24.44 -4.70 -34.04
N SER A 121 -23.17 -4.92 -33.66
CA SER A 121 -22.74 -4.64 -32.29
C SER A 121 -22.91 -3.13 -32.11
N SER A 122 -23.97 -2.70 -31.45
CA SER A 122 -24.19 -1.30 -31.12
C SER A 122 -23.03 -0.87 -30.23
N ARG A 123 -22.15 -0.04 -30.76
CA ARG A 123 -21.05 0.53 -30.01
C ARG A 123 -21.65 1.29 -28.82
N LEU A 124 -21.32 0.86 -27.60
CA LEU A 124 -21.78 1.51 -26.38
C LEU A 124 -21.11 2.88 -26.23
N PHE A 125 -21.90 3.90 -25.94
CA PHE A 125 -21.41 5.23 -25.60
C PHE A 125 -21.50 5.46 -24.08
N TRP A 126 -20.95 6.58 -23.63
CA TRP A 126 -20.92 6.94 -22.21
C TRP A 126 -22.31 6.90 -21.54
N ALA A 127 -23.35 7.39 -22.21
CA ALA A 127 -24.71 7.39 -21.68
C ALA A 127 -25.24 5.97 -21.45
N ASP A 128 -24.94 5.04 -22.36
CA ASP A 128 -25.32 3.63 -22.25
C ASP A 128 -24.59 2.98 -21.08
N LEU A 129 -23.26 3.18 -20.99
CA LEU A 129 -22.45 2.63 -19.89
C LEU A 129 -22.86 3.17 -18.52
N LYS A 130 -23.20 4.47 -18.44
CA LYS A 130 -23.69 5.08 -17.20
C LYS A 130 -25.03 4.48 -16.78
N THR A 131 -25.95 4.30 -17.73
CA THR A 131 -27.26 3.69 -17.47
C THR A 131 -27.11 2.24 -17.04
N LEU A 132 -26.33 1.44 -17.78
CA LEU A 132 -26.03 0.04 -17.45
C LEU A 132 -25.40 -0.12 -16.07
N LEU A 133 -24.41 0.72 -15.75
CA LEU A 133 -23.78 0.70 -14.43
C LEU A 133 -24.79 1.05 -13.34
N SER A 134 -25.61 2.08 -13.55
CA SER A 134 -26.64 2.50 -12.59
C SER A 134 -27.67 1.40 -12.34
N GLU A 135 -28.16 0.73 -13.40
CA GLU A 135 -29.13 -0.36 -13.28
C GLU A 135 -28.56 -1.54 -12.48
N LYS A 136 -27.32 -1.94 -12.78
CA LYS A 136 -26.65 -3.02 -12.05
C LYS A 136 -26.41 -2.66 -10.59
N LEU A 137 -25.92 -1.45 -10.32
CA LEU A 137 -25.73 -0.99 -8.94
C LEU A 137 -27.04 -0.92 -8.15
N ASN A 138 -28.15 -0.53 -8.79
CA ASN A 138 -29.48 -0.48 -8.14
C ASN A 138 -30.01 -1.87 -7.76
N SER A 139 -29.57 -2.92 -8.46
CA SER A 139 -29.95 -4.31 -8.17
C SER A 139 -29.11 -4.99 -7.08
N ILE A 140 -28.03 -4.33 -6.60
CA ILE A 140 -27.06 -4.94 -5.69
C ILE A 140 -27.34 -4.57 -4.24
N GLU A 141 -27.53 -5.60 -3.43
CA GLU A 141 -27.51 -5.48 -1.98
C GLU A 141 -26.07 -5.52 -1.43
N PHE A 142 -25.50 -4.34 -1.18
CA PHE A 142 -24.16 -4.21 -0.58
C PHE A 142 -24.13 -4.64 0.90
N THR A 143 -25.26 -4.55 1.60
CA THR A 143 -25.38 -4.88 3.02
C THR A 143 -25.11 -6.36 3.29
N ASP A 144 -25.53 -7.25 2.40
CA ASP A 144 -25.35 -8.70 2.53
C ASP A 144 -23.88 -9.09 2.48
N ILE A 145 -23.11 -8.55 1.51
CA ILE A 145 -21.69 -8.85 1.42
C ILE A 145 -20.92 -8.28 2.61
N ILE A 146 -21.29 -7.07 3.07
CA ILE A 146 -20.68 -6.47 4.28
C ILE A 146 -20.96 -7.33 5.51
N LYS A 147 -22.20 -7.81 5.66
CA LYS A 147 -22.59 -8.70 6.76
C LYS A 147 -21.83 -10.02 6.69
N GLN A 148 -21.69 -10.62 5.52
CA GLN A 148 -20.95 -11.85 5.30
C GLN A 148 -19.47 -11.69 5.68
N LEU A 149 -18.82 -10.61 5.22
CA LEU A 149 -17.42 -10.30 5.56
C LEU A 149 -17.21 -10.04 7.07
N SER A 150 -18.29 -9.68 7.77
CA SER A 150 -18.27 -9.39 9.22
C SER A 150 -18.60 -10.61 10.08
N GLN A 151 -18.84 -11.79 9.49
CA GLN A 151 -19.10 -13.02 10.23
C GLN A 151 -17.85 -13.55 10.94
N ASN A 152 -18.07 -14.41 11.94
CA ASN A 152 -17.02 -15.01 12.77
C ASN A 152 -15.95 -15.78 11.96
N THR A 153 -16.30 -16.24 10.76
CA THR A 153 -15.37 -16.91 9.83
C THR A 153 -14.15 -16.05 9.52
N TYR A 154 -14.34 -14.72 9.41
CA TYR A 154 -13.30 -13.77 9.00
C TYR A 154 -13.02 -12.69 10.07
N THR A 155 -13.44 -12.91 11.32
CA THR A 155 -13.29 -11.91 12.40
C THR A 155 -12.76 -12.56 13.69
N PRO A 156 -11.72 -12.01 14.35
CA PRO A 156 -10.87 -10.88 13.94
C PRO A 156 -9.89 -11.27 12.81
N ARG A 157 -9.54 -10.33 11.94
CA ARG A 157 -8.68 -10.54 10.76
C ARG A 157 -7.51 -9.58 10.75
N GLU A 158 -6.72 -9.63 11.81
CA GLU A 158 -5.45 -8.91 11.86
C GLU A 158 -4.52 -9.36 10.74
N ALA A 159 -3.64 -8.47 10.28
CA ALA A 159 -2.74 -8.72 9.17
C ALA A 159 -1.90 -10.00 9.36
N GLY A 160 -1.93 -10.87 8.35
CA GLY A 160 -1.22 -12.16 8.36
C GLY A 160 -1.71 -13.18 9.39
N SER A 161 -2.89 -12.96 9.97
CA SER A 161 -3.62 -13.99 10.70
C SER A 161 -4.25 -15.02 9.75
N GLN A 162 -4.59 -16.19 10.27
CA GLN A 162 -5.28 -17.22 9.48
C GLN A 162 -6.60 -16.72 8.89
N LYS A 163 -7.33 -15.83 9.59
CA LYS A 163 -8.62 -15.30 9.11
C LYS A 163 -8.44 -14.26 8.01
N ASP A 164 -7.37 -13.46 8.05
CA ASP A 164 -6.96 -12.59 6.95
C ASP A 164 -6.62 -13.43 5.70
N GLU A 165 -5.83 -14.48 5.86
CA GLU A 165 -5.49 -15.40 4.78
C GLU A 165 -6.71 -16.13 4.19
N ASN A 166 -7.62 -16.61 5.04
CA ASN A 166 -8.87 -17.23 4.58
C ASN A 166 -9.71 -16.27 3.73
N LEU A 167 -9.78 -14.99 4.13
CA LEU A 167 -10.49 -13.98 3.36
C LEU A 167 -9.76 -13.65 2.05
N ALA A 168 -8.42 -13.67 2.04
CA ALA A 168 -7.62 -13.50 0.83
C ALA A 168 -7.97 -14.59 -0.21
N TYR A 169 -7.99 -15.86 0.20
CA TYR A 169 -8.36 -16.97 -0.69
C TYR A 169 -9.82 -16.93 -1.13
N TYR A 170 -10.73 -16.47 -0.26
CA TYR A 170 -12.11 -16.25 -0.65
C TYR A 170 -12.23 -15.21 -1.78
N ILE A 171 -11.52 -14.08 -1.67
CA ILE A 171 -11.50 -13.02 -2.70
C ILE A 171 -10.87 -13.53 -4.00
N GLU A 172 -9.77 -14.27 -3.90
CA GLU A 172 -9.10 -14.87 -5.06
C GLU A 172 -10.04 -15.80 -5.84
N ASN A 173 -10.74 -16.69 -5.13
CA ASN A 173 -11.71 -17.60 -5.74
C ASN A 173 -12.85 -16.83 -6.42
N LEU A 174 -13.37 -15.78 -5.79
CA LEU A 174 -14.38 -14.93 -6.42
C LEU A 174 -13.87 -14.27 -7.71
N PHE A 175 -12.62 -13.80 -7.75
CA PHE A 175 -12.05 -13.24 -8.98
C PHE A 175 -11.92 -14.28 -10.10
N HIS A 176 -11.65 -15.54 -9.76
CA HIS A 176 -11.72 -16.65 -10.71
C HIS A 176 -13.15 -16.91 -11.19
N ASP A 177 -14.14 -16.92 -10.30
CA ASP A 177 -15.55 -17.10 -10.63
C ASP A 177 -16.09 -15.97 -11.51
N PHE A 178 -15.60 -14.74 -11.30
CA PHE A 178 -15.86 -13.58 -12.16
C PHE A 178 -15.10 -13.64 -13.49
N LYS A 179 -14.37 -14.72 -13.79
CA LYS A 179 -13.67 -14.95 -15.07
C LYS A 179 -12.72 -13.81 -15.44
N PHE A 180 -12.03 -13.25 -14.45
CA PHE A 180 -10.99 -12.26 -14.70
C PHE A 180 -9.88 -12.81 -15.59
N SER A 181 -9.28 -11.94 -16.41
CA SER A 181 -8.28 -12.34 -17.39
C SER A 181 -7.03 -12.94 -16.74
N LYS A 182 -6.68 -12.47 -15.54
CA LYS A 182 -5.64 -13.06 -14.69
C LYS A 182 -5.93 -12.72 -13.24
N VAL A 183 -5.70 -13.68 -12.35
CA VAL A 183 -5.73 -13.51 -10.90
C VAL A 183 -4.38 -13.99 -10.37
N TRP A 184 -3.79 -13.26 -9.44
CA TRP A 184 -2.52 -13.64 -8.83
C TRP A 184 -2.38 -13.12 -7.41
N ARG A 185 -1.45 -13.73 -6.69
CA ARG A 185 -1.04 -13.35 -5.34
C ARG A 185 0.28 -12.62 -5.40
N ASP A 186 0.45 -11.71 -4.45
CA ASP A 186 1.69 -10.98 -4.22
C ASP A 186 2.00 -11.11 -2.73
N GLU A 187 3.05 -11.87 -2.44
CA GLU A 187 3.40 -12.28 -1.08
C GLU A 187 4.62 -11.50 -0.60
N HIS A 188 4.55 -10.96 0.62
CA HIS A 188 5.65 -10.26 1.29
C HIS A 188 5.84 -10.79 2.70
N TYR A 189 7.06 -10.70 3.22
CA TYR A 189 7.40 -11.07 4.59
C TYR A 189 7.82 -9.82 5.34
N VAL A 190 6.93 -9.31 6.20
CA VAL A 190 7.08 -7.99 6.84
C VAL A 190 7.20 -8.11 8.34
N LYS A 191 7.84 -7.12 8.97
CA LYS A 191 7.92 -7.01 10.43
C LYS A 191 6.82 -6.10 10.98
N ILE A 192 5.71 -6.73 11.37
CA ILE A 192 4.69 -6.04 12.17
C ILE A 192 5.03 -6.09 13.65
N GLN A 193 4.47 -5.17 14.43
CA GLN A 193 4.58 -5.20 15.89
C GLN A 193 3.27 -5.67 16.50
N VAL A 194 3.31 -6.64 17.40
CA VAL A 194 2.14 -7.18 18.12
C VAL A 194 2.33 -7.08 19.63
N LYS A 195 1.26 -7.27 20.39
CA LYS A 195 1.36 -7.41 21.84
C LYS A 195 2.10 -8.69 22.22
N ASN A 196 2.88 -8.62 23.30
CA ASN A 196 3.49 -9.81 23.89
C ASN A 196 2.44 -10.62 24.66
N SER A 197 2.50 -11.95 24.51
CA SER A 197 1.58 -12.90 25.15
C SER A 197 1.87 -13.13 26.64
N VAL A 198 3.10 -12.85 27.10
CA VAL A 198 3.56 -13.10 28.47
C VAL A 198 3.50 -11.84 29.31
N SER A 199 4.12 -10.75 28.84
CA SER A 199 4.19 -9.48 29.55
C SER A 199 3.21 -8.48 28.94
N GLN A 200 2.16 -8.14 29.68
CA GLN A 200 1.15 -7.19 29.23
C GLN A 200 1.65 -5.74 29.31
N ASN A 201 1.02 -4.86 28.53
CA ASN A 201 1.19 -3.42 28.68
C ASN A 201 0.39 -2.96 29.89
N LEU A 202 0.93 -2.00 30.64
CA LEU A 202 0.36 -1.58 31.91
C LEU A 202 0.55 -0.08 32.14
N VAL A 203 -0.50 0.55 32.67
CA VAL A 203 -0.47 1.93 33.17
C VAL A 203 -0.76 1.91 34.66
N THR A 204 0.13 2.48 35.46
CA THR A 204 0.03 2.56 36.93
C THR A 204 0.26 3.99 37.42
N ILE A 205 -0.40 4.37 38.51
CA ILE A 205 -0.09 5.60 39.25
C ILE A 205 0.74 5.21 40.48
N ASN A 206 1.88 5.88 40.65
CA ASN A 206 2.77 5.73 41.78
C ASN A 206 2.58 6.92 42.72
N SER A 207 2.10 6.68 43.93
CA SER A 207 1.95 7.67 45.01
C SER A 207 2.88 7.31 46.16
N GLY A 208 4.17 7.61 46.03
CA GLY A 208 5.19 7.19 47.00
C GLY A 208 5.40 5.66 46.99
N SER A 209 4.97 4.98 48.05
CA SER A 209 5.09 3.51 48.20
C SER A 209 3.91 2.71 47.62
N ASN A 210 2.80 3.38 47.29
CA ASN A 210 1.61 2.71 46.75
C ASN A 210 1.62 2.77 45.22
N ILE A 211 1.40 1.61 44.60
CA ILE A 211 1.31 1.43 43.14
C ILE A 211 -0.12 1.00 42.84
N ASP A 212 -0.90 1.92 42.25
CA ASP A 212 -2.29 1.68 41.89
C ASP A 212 -2.39 1.36 40.38
N PRO A 213 -2.86 0.16 39.98
CA PRO A 213 -3.07 -0.17 38.58
C PRO A 213 -4.26 0.63 38.02
N VAL A 214 -4.01 1.38 36.95
CA VAL A 214 -5.05 2.15 36.25
C VAL A 214 -5.79 1.25 35.27
N GLU A 215 -5.03 0.63 34.36
CA GLU A 215 -5.51 -0.21 33.28
C GLU A 215 -4.38 -1.09 32.72
N ALA A 216 -4.73 -2.30 32.30
CA ALA A 216 -3.92 -3.16 31.45
C ALA A 216 -4.57 -3.22 30.06
N PRO A 217 -4.21 -2.32 29.13
CA PRO A 217 -4.97 -2.14 27.90
C PRO A 217 -4.95 -3.38 26.99
N GLU A 218 -6.11 -3.77 26.47
CA GLU A 218 -6.17 -4.81 25.44
C GLU A 218 -5.66 -4.28 24.10
N GLY A 219 -5.96 -3.00 23.80
CA GLY A 219 -5.45 -2.27 22.66
C GLY A 219 -3.96 -1.92 22.80
N TYR A 220 -3.33 -1.54 21.69
CA TYR A 220 -1.94 -1.11 21.67
C TYR A 220 -1.67 -0.20 20.48
N VAL A 221 -0.51 0.44 20.51
CA VAL A 221 0.02 1.21 19.38
C VAL A 221 1.15 0.42 18.73
N ALA A 222 0.93 -0.04 17.50
CA ALA A 222 1.97 -0.70 16.71
C ALA A 222 3.13 0.25 16.43
N PHE A 223 4.33 -0.32 16.40
CA PHE A 223 5.62 0.36 16.32
C PHE A 223 5.99 1.24 17.52
N SER A 224 5.25 1.19 18.62
CA SER A 224 5.68 1.82 19.88
C SER A 224 7.01 1.26 20.35
N LYS A 225 7.87 2.11 20.92
CA LYS A 225 9.07 1.61 21.61
C LYS A 225 8.67 0.77 22.82
N ALA A 226 9.26 -0.41 22.94
CA ALA A 226 9.14 -1.24 24.13
C ALA A 226 10.03 -0.67 25.25
N GLY A 227 9.51 -0.62 26.47
CA GLY A 227 10.22 -0.09 27.63
C GLY A 227 9.28 0.37 28.73
N GLU A 228 9.88 0.72 29.85
CA GLU A 228 9.21 1.28 31.02
C GLU A 228 9.71 2.70 31.26
N VAL A 229 8.77 3.63 31.45
CA VAL A 229 9.07 5.02 31.78
C VAL A 229 8.16 5.47 32.91
N THR A 230 8.70 6.30 33.80
CA THR A 230 7.95 6.89 34.91
C THR A 230 8.20 8.39 34.93
N GLY A 231 7.14 9.18 35.06
CA GLY A 231 7.25 10.63 35.16
C GLY A 231 5.91 11.29 35.46
N LYS A 232 5.91 12.63 35.47
CA LYS A 232 4.68 13.41 35.57
C LYS A 232 3.81 13.20 34.35
N LEU A 233 2.50 13.38 34.49
CA LEU A 233 1.56 13.34 33.37
C LEU A 233 1.08 14.76 33.04
N VAL A 234 1.16 15.14 31.76
CA VAL A 234 0.72 16.44 31.26
C VAL A 234 -0.27 16.25 30.11
N HIS A 235 -1.40 16.95 30.12
CA HIS A 235 -2.39 16.87 29.06
C HIS A 235 -2.09 17.90 27.95
N ALA A 236 -1.86 17.44 26.73
CA ALA A 236 -1.56 18.29 25.57
C ALA A 236 -2.66 18.24 24.49
N ASN A 237 -3.93 18.30 24.90
CA ASN A 237 -5.10 18.31 24.00
C ASN A 237 -5.05 17.24 22.88
N PHE A 238 -5.00 17.64 21.60
CA PHE A 238 -4.90 16.73 20.45
C PHE A 238 -3.44 16.41 20.07
N GLY A 239 -2.44 16.93 20.77
CA GLY A 239 -1.02 16.69 20.50
C GLY A 239 -0.53 17.36 19.21
N THR A 240 -1.21 18.39 18.73
CA THR A 240 -0.69 19.21 17.62
C THR A 240 0.48 20.04 18.09
N LYS A 241 1.37 20.45 17.18
CA LYS A 241 2.50 21.32 17.52
C LYS A 241 2.05 22.59 18.26
N LYS A 242 0.94 23.18 17.81
CA LYS A 242 0.30 24.35 18.45
C LYS A 242 -0.16 24.06 19.88
N ASP A 243 -0.73 22.88 20.14
CA ASP A 243 -1.16 22.49 21.49
C ASP A 243 0.01 22.43 22.47
N PHE A 244 1.21 22.04 22.02
CA PHE A 244 2.43 22.03 22.84
C PHE A 244 3.02 23.43 23.06
N GLU A 245 2.96 24.30 22.05
CA GLU A 245 3.45 25.69 22.14
C GLU A 245 2.58 26.57 23.05
N GLU A 246 1.26 26.35 23.05
CA GLU A 246 0.30 27.08 23.90
C GLU A 246 0.21 26.51 25.33
N LEU A 247 0.95 25.46 25.64
CA LEU A 247 0.91 24.81 26.94
C LEU A 247 1.73 25.57 27.97
N ASN A 248 1.09 25.97 29.07
CA ASN A 248 1.77 26.66 30.18
C ASN A 248 2.70 25.75 31.00
N TYR A 249 2.70 24.45 30.73
CA TYR A 249 3.45 23.42 31.47
C TYR A 249 4.56 22.82 30.62
N SER A 250 5.72 22.58 31.22
CA SER A 250 6.83 21.90 30.54
C SER A 250 6.57 20.40 30.44
N VAL A 251 6.68 19.86 29.22
CA VAL A 251 6.55 18.42 28.94
C VAL A 251 7.90 17.68 28.92
N ASN A 252 9.01 18.40 29.09
CA ASN A 252 10.34 17.82 29.07
C ASN A 252 10.51 16.83 30.24
N GLY A 253 10.81 15.56 29.93
CA GLY A 253 10.94 14.51 30.93
C GLY A 253 9.60 13.98 31.46
N SER A 254 8.47 14.38 30.86
CA SER A 254 7.12 14.01 31.32
C SER A 254 6.44 13.04 30.34
N LEU A 255 5.49 12.26 30.87
CA LEU A 255 4.49 11.57 30.08
C LEU A 255 3.43 12.56 29.60
N VAL A 256 2.92 12.35 28.40
CA VAL A 256 1.88 13.22 27.82
C VAL A 256 0.62 12.41 27.56
N ILE A 257 -0.55 12.93 27.95
CA ILE A 257 -1.85 12.39 27.56
C ILE A 257 -2.47 13.27 26.47
N VAL A 258 -2.91 12.64 25.39
CA VAL A 258 -3.52 13.30 24.22
C VAL A 258 -4.78 12.58 23.77
N ARG A 259 -5.67 13.33 23.13
CA ARG A 259 -6.90 12.84 22.52
C ARG A 259 -6.62 12.27 21.13
N ALA A 260 -7.31 11.21 20.76
CA ALA A 260 -7.41 10.77 19.38
C ALA A 260 -8.10 11.84 18.50
N GLY A 261 -7.79 11.87 17.19
CA GLY A 261 -8.39 12.80 16.23
C GLY A 261 -7.49 13.97 15.82
N LYS A 262 -7.96 14.77 14.86
CA LYS A 262 -7.25 15.86 14.12
C LYS A 262 -6.00 15.44 13.34
N ILE A 263 -5.05 14.80 14.00
CA ILE A 263 -3.78 14.32 13.43
C ILE A 263 -3.59 12.83 13.76
N THR A 264 -2.67 12.17 13.05
CA THR A 264 -2.34 10.76 13.23
C THR A 264 -1.61 10.50 14.55
N PHE A 265 -1.55 9.25 15.01
CA PHE A 265 -0.81 8.92 16.23
C PHE A 265 0.69 9.12 16.04
N ALA A 266 1.21 8.80 14.86
CA ALA A 266 2.59 9.06 14.49
C ALA A 266 2.97 10.55 14.66
N GLU A 267 2.15 11.47 14.18
CA GLU A 267 2.38 12.92 14.32
C GLU A 267 2.31 13.38 15.78
N LYS A 268 1.34 12.87 16.57
CA LYS A 268 1.24 13.19 18.01
C LYS A 268 2.51 12.81 18.75
N VAL A 269 3.03 11.61 18.46
CA VAL A 269 4.21 11.06 19.11
C VAL A 269 5.47 11.80 18.65
N ALA A 270 5.60 12.09 17.36
CA ALA A 270 6.70 12.90 16.83
C ALA A 270 6.75 14.30 17.45
N ASN A 271 5.58 14.95 17.59
CA ASN A 271 5.48 16.24 18.28
C ASN A 271 5.90 16.10 19.75
N ALA A 272 5.37 15.13 20.49
CA ALA A 272 5.74 14.91 21.89
C ALA A 272 7.25 14.66 22.06
N GLN A 273 7.87 13.85 21.18
CA GLN A 273 9.31 13.63 21.16
C GLN A 273 10.10 14.93 20.91
N SER A 274 9.63 15.80 20.01
CA SER A 274 10.31 17.08 19.72
C SER A 274 10.34 18.03 20.91
N PHE A 275 9.40 17.88 21.85
CA PHE A 275 9.39 18.61 23.12
C PHE A 275 9.99 17.81 24.30
N ASN A 276 10.74 16.74 24.02
CA ASN A 276 11.41 15.88 25.01
C ASN A 276 10.47 15.16 26.00
N ALA A 277 9.24 14.85 25.59
CA ALA A 277 8.39 13.94 26.34
C ALA A 277 8.98 12.52 26.34
N ILE A 278 8.73 11.75 27.40
CA ILE A 278 9.28 10.40 27.57
C ILE A 278 8.28 9.29 27.25
N GLY A 279 7.02 9.62 26.98
CA GLY A 279 6.01 8.67 26.52
C GLY A 279 4.64 9.32 26.33
N VAL A 280 3.75 8.62 25.62
CA VAL A 280 2.46 9.17 25.20
C VAL A 280 1.32 8.21 25.49
N LEU A 281 0.24 8.71 26.10
CA LEU A 281 -1.03 8.03 26.28
C LEU A 281 -2.07 8.64 25.34
N ILE A 282 -2.79 7.81 24.60
CA ILE A 282 -3.82 8.25 23.64
C ILE A 282 -5.18 7.70 24.09
N TYR A 283 -6.19 8.56 24.18
CA TYR A 283 -7.55 8.16 24.57
C TYR A 283 -8.62 8.81 23.69
N MET A 284 -9.84 8.28 23.76
CA MET A 284 -11.02 8.83 23.09
C MET A 284 -11.89 9.61 24.09
N ASP A 285 -11.96 10.94 23.96
CA ASP A 285 -12.84 11.76 24.78
C ASP A 285 -14.31 11.66 24.34
N ARG A 286 -15.26 11.93 25.25
CA ARG A 286 -16.69 11.73 24.98
C ARG A 286 -17.25 12.73 23.96
N ASN A 287 -16.74 13.96 23.93
CA ASN A 287 -17.24 15.00 23.04
C ASN A 287 -16.87 14.72 21.58
N THR A 288 -15.62 14.30 21.32
CA THR A 288 -15.18 13.92 19.97
C THR A 288 -15.72 12.54 19.58
N PHE A 289 -15.75 11.60 20.53
CA PHE A 289 -16.19 10.23 20.32
C PHE A 289 -17.34 9.91 21.29
N PRO A 290 -18.60 10.12 20.88
CA PRO A 290 -19.78 9.90 21.72
C PRO A 290 -20.13 8.41 21.88
N VAL A 291 -19.13 7.60 22.25
CA VAL A 291 -19.27 6.18 22.55
C VAL A 291 -19.76 6.03 23.97
N VAL A 292 -20.84 5.26 24.17
CA VAL A 292 -21.42 5.02 25.50
C VAL A 292 -20.45 4.26 26.40
N GLU A 293 -19.86 3.19 25.88
CA GLU A 293 -18.89 2.35 26.58
C GLU A 293 -17.58 3.11 26.83
N ALA A 294 -17.26 3.34 28.11
CA ALA A 294 -16.07 4.10 28.51
C ALA A 294 -14.80 3.25 28.55
N ASP A 295 -14.92 1.94 28.75
CA ASP A 295 -13.81 0.97 28.84
C ASP A 295 -13.32 0.48 27.47
N LEU A 296 -13.91 1.00 26.37
CA LEU A 296 -13.60 0.58 25.00
C LEU A 296 -12.11 0.80 24.68
N GLN A 297 -11.45 -0.30 24.33
CA GLN A 297 -10.06 -0.33 23.89
C GLN A 297 -9.97 -0.14 22.38
N PHE A 298 -8.86 0.43 21.90
CA PHE A 298 -8.65 0.65 20.48
C PHE A 298 -7.18 0.50 20.08
N PHE A 299 -6.97 0.29 18.79
CA PHE A 299 -5.68 0.07 18.16
C PHE A 299 -5.24 1.29 17.32
N GLY A 300 -3.94 1.49 17.18
CA GLY A 300 -3.35 2.40 16.20
C GLY A 300 -1.91 2.05 15.86
N HIS A 301 -1.25 2.86 15.03
CA HIS A 301 0.18 2.73 14.73
C HIS A 301 0.89 4.08 14.87
N ALA A 302 2.16 4.05 15.27
CA ALA A 302 2.98 5.25 15.50
C ALA A 302 4.09 5.45 14.45
N HIS A 303 4.12 4.66 13.38
CA HIS A 303 5.08 4.86 12.29
C HIS A 303 4.74 6.12 11.50
N LEU A 304 5.65 7.09 11.50
CA LEU A 304 5.58 8.30 10.69
C LEU A 304 6.06 8.01 9.26
N GLY A 305 5.25 7.22 8.55
CA GLY A 305 5.54 6.74 7.22
C GLY A 305 4.50 5.71 6.77
N THR A 306 4.83 4.99 5.72
CA THR A 306 4.06 3.85 5.18
C THR A 306 5.02 2.71 4.83
N GLY A 307 4.52 1.50 4.62
CA GLY A 307 5.37 0.35 4.29
C GLY A 307 5.96 -0.32 5.52
N ASP A 308 6.72 -1.40 5.30
CA ASP A 308 7.48 -2.01 6.38
C ASP A 308 8.58 -1.03 6.84
N PRO A 309 8.55 -0.57 8.10
CA PRO A 309 9.55 0.37 8.60
C PRO A 309 10.96 -0.23 8.69
N TYR A 310 11.14 -1.52 8.43
CA TYR A 310 12.44 -2.20 8.46
C TYR A 310 13.04 -2.48 7.07
N THR A 311 12.32 -2.13 6.00
CA THR A 311 12.79 -2.20 4.60
C THR A 311 12.40 -0.96 3.79
N PRO A 312 12.68 0.28 4.27
CA PRO A 312 12.24 1.48 3.57
C PRO A 312 12.84 1.58 2.15
N GLY A 313 11.96 1.69 1.15
CA GLY A 313 12.33 1.94 -0.25
C GLY A 313 12.68 0.70 -1.07
N PHE A 314 12.57 -0.50 -0.49
CA PHE A 314 12.79 -1.77 -1.19
C PHE A 314 11.83 -2.83 -0.66
N PRO A 315 11.21 -3.64 -1.55
CA PRO A 315 10.31 -4.69 -1.11
C PRO A 315 10.93 -5.60 -0.06
N SER A 316 10.14 -5.92 0.94
CA SER A 316 10.46 -6.88 1.99
C SER A 316 10.54 -8.30 1.44
N PHE A 317 11.77 -8.76 1.23
CA PHE A 317 12.06 -10.16 0.95
C PHE A 317 12.20 -10.95 2.25
N ASN A 318 12.14 -12.28 2.12
CA ASN A 318 12.42 -13.22 3.20
C ASN A 318 13.72 -12.80 3.91
N HIS A 319 13.66 -12.48 5.22
CA HIS A 319 14.64 -11.66 5.94
C HIS A 319 16.04 -12.28 6.13
N THR A 320 16.38 -13.33 5.36
CA THR A 320 17.69 -13.96 5.32
C THR A 320 18.69 -13.22 4.44
N GLN A 321 18.25 -12.26 3.61
CA GLN A 321 19.09 -11.68 2.55
C GLN A 321 19.60 -10.26 2.82
N PHE A 322 18.93 -9.46 3.67
CA PHE A 322 19.33 -8.07 3.93
C PHE A 322 19.22 -7.71 5.42
N PRO A 323 20.23 -7.02 6.00
CA PRO A 323 20.14 -6.52 7.36
C PRO A 323 19.02 -5.47 7.44
N PRO A 324 18.15 -5.50 8.46
CA PRO A 324 17.05 -4.54 8.59
C PRO A 324 17.59 -3.12 8.72
N SER A 325 17.13 -2.20 7.86
CA SER A 325 17.36 -0.77 8.02
C SER A 325 16.14 -0.15 8.71
N GLN A 326 16.33 0.40 9.90
CA GLN A 326 15.23 1.00 10.66
C GLN A 326 14.86 2.36 10.05
N SER A 327 13.57 2.55 9.77
CA SER A 327 13.01 3.82 9.33
C SER A 327 13.20 4.89 10.40
N SER A 328 13.58 6.10 9.97
CA SER A 328 13.65 7.28 10.83
C SER A 328 12.29 7.73 11.35
N GLY A 329 11.18 7.19 10.82
CA GLY A 329 9.82 7.46 11.26
C GLY A 329 9.35 6.61 12.45
N LEU A 330 10.19 5.74 13.00
CA LEU A 330 9.86 4.94 14.18
C LEU A 330 9.98 5.78 15.47
N PRO A 331 9.05 5.65 16.43
CA PRO A 331 9.09 6.41 17.67
C PRO A 331 10.21 5.93 18.60
N SER A 332 10.86 6.87 19.29
CA SER A 332 11.93 6.58 20.26
C SER A 332 11.43 6.57 21.71
N ILE A 333 10.11 6.68 21.91
CA ILE A 333 9.42 6.71 23.21
C ILE A 333 8.23 5.73 23.20
N PRO A 334 7.84 5.16 24.36
CA PRO A 334 6.66 4.32 24.48
C PRO A 334 5.36 5.09 24.27
N VAL A 335 4.42 4.46 23.59
CA VAL A 335 3.11 4.98 23.22
C VAL A 335 2.06 3.91 23.48
N GLN A 336 0.96 4.28 24.13
CA GLN A 336 -0.10 3.34 24.49
C GLN A 336 -1.49 3.96 24.34
N THR A 337 -2.43 3.20 23.80
CA THR A 337 -3.86 3.55 23.85
C THR A 337 -4.44 3.16 25.20
N ILE A 338 -5.33 4.00 25.73
CA ILE A 338 -6.04 3.74 26.99
C ILE A 338 -7.53 4.02 26.79
N SER A 339 -8.37 3.40 27.61
CA SER A 339 -9.80 3.70 27.60
C SER A 339 -10.13 5.09 28.12
N ARG A 340 -11.35 5.55 27.86
CA ARG A 340 -11.85 6.80 28.46
C ARG A 340 -11.95 6.66 29.98
N ALA A 341 -12.37 5.50 30.48
CA ALA A 341 -12.45 5.24 31.91
C ALA A 341 -11.06 5.31 32.59
N ALA A 342 -10.01 4.80 31.92
CA ALA A 342 -8.63 4.94 32.38
C ALA A 342 -8.17 6.40 32.39
N ALA A 343 -8.48 7.17 31.33
CA ALA A 343 -8.19 8.60 31.28
C ALA A 343 -8.89 9.37 32.42
N GLU A 344 -10.16 9.07 32.71
CA GLU A 344 -10.89 9.66 33.84
C GLU A 344 -10.27 9.32 35.21
N LYS A 345 -9.75 8.10 35.39
CA LYS A 345 -8.99 7.73 36.59
C LYS A 345 -7.69 8.53 36.71
N LEU A 346 -6.99 8.77 35.60
CA LEU A 346 -5.79 9.61 35.58
C LEU A 346 -6.15 11.07 35.93
N PHE A 347 -7.21 11.63 35.34
CA PHE A 347 -7.61 13.02 35.60
C PHE A 347 -8.04 13.28 37.05
N LYS A 348 -8.57 12.29 37.77
CA LYS A 348 -8.88 12.43 39.21
C LYS A 348 -7.65 12.73 40.07
N ASN A 349 -6.47 12.39 39.57
CA ASN A 349 -5.17 12.56 40.24
C ASN A 349 -4.38 13.77 39.68
N MET A 350 -5.04 14.60 38.87
CA MET A 350 -4.45 15.76 38.19
C MET A 350 -5.10 17.08 38.65
N GLU A 351 -4.33 18.16 38.55
CA GLU A 351 -4.67 19.54 38.87
C GLU A 351 -4.68 20.41 37.61
N GLY A 352 -5.27 21.62 37.74
CA GLY A 352 -5.45 22.57 36.63
C GLY A 352 -6.60 22.16 35.70
N ASN A 353 -7.59 23.04 35.52
CA ASN A 353 -8.70 22.76 34.61
C ASN A 353 -8.27 22.94 33.16
N CYS A 354 -8.70 22.04 32.27
CA CYS A 354 -8.46 22.20 30.85
C CYS A 354 -9.14 23.47 30.29
N PRO A 355 -8.52 24.17 29.34
CA PRO A 355 -9.11 25.36 28.72
C PRO A 355 -10.49 25.08 28.10
N PRO A 356 -11.49 25.97 28.27
CA PRO A 356 -12.80 25.81 27.64
C PRO A 356 -12.74 25.70 26.11
N SER A 357 -11.72 26.31 25.48
CA SER A 357 -11.48 26.23 24.04
C SER A 357 -11.23 24.82 23.50
N TRP A 358 -10.83 23.87 24.37
CA TRP A 358 -10.60 22.48 23.97
C TRP A 358 -11.90 21.70 23.77
N ASN A 359 -13.05 22.23 24.22
CA ASN A 359 -14.36 21.59 24.11
C ASN A 359 -14.34 20.11 24.53
N ILE A 360 -13.87 19.86 25.76
CA ILE A 360 -13.68 18.54 26.34
C ILE A 360 -14.56 18.37 27.57
N ASP A 361 -14.74 17.13 28.02
CA ASP A 361 -15.43 16.81 29.27
C ASP A 361 -14.86 17.61 30.45
N SER A 362 -15.73 18.05 31.36
CA SER A 362 -15.37 18.84 32.54
C SER A 362 -14.48 18.10 33.53
N SER A 363 -14.34 16.77 33.38
CA SER A 363 -13.41 15.94 34.13
C SER A 363 -11.94 16.13 33.73
N CYS A 364 -11.66 16.76 32.59
CA CYS A 364 -10.31 16.98 32.07
C CYS A 364 -9.46 17.87 32.99
N LYS A 365 -8.20 17.46 33.18
CA LYS A 365 -7.19 18.18 33.96
C LYS A 365 -5.86 18.29 33.21
N LEU A 366 -5.01 19.26 33.59
CA LEU A 366 -3.81 19.64 32.85
C LEU A 366 -2.52 18.96 33.32
N GLU A 367 -2.20 18.96 34.61
CA GLU A 367 -0.94 18.40 35.12
C GLU A 367 -1.19 17.49 36.33
N LEU A 368 -0.43 16.41 36.47
CA LEU A 368 -0.45 15.55 37.65
C LEU A 368 -0.02 16.29 38.94
N SER A 369 -0.69 16.00 40.05
CA SER A 369 -0.34 16.56 41.36
C SER A 369 1.12 16.28 41.75
N GLN A 370 1.77 17.22 42.46
CA GLN A 370 3.23 17.22 42.69
C GLN A 370 3.81 15.98 43.39
N ASN A 371 2.98 15.13 44.00
CA ASN A 371 3.40 13.95 44.77
C ASN A 371 3.12 12.61 44.09
N GLN A 372 2.66 12.61 42.84
CA GLN A 372 2.34 11.39 42.10
C GLN A 372 3.10 11.34 40.78
N ASN A 373 3.38 10.13 40.31
CA ASN A 373 3.94 9.88 38.98
C ASN A 373 3.12 8.81 38.28
N VAL A 374 3.06 8.87 36.96
CA VAL A 374 2.51 7.79 36.16
C VAL A 374 3.66 6.95 35.62
N LYS A 375 3.49 5.63 35.66
CA LYS A 375 4.39 4.66 35.09
C LYS A 375 3.69 3.98 33.93
N LEU A 376 4.34 4.00 32.77
CA LEU A 376 3.90 3.37 31.54
C LEU A 376 4.87 2.24 31.19
N THR A 377 4.35 1.02 31.07
CA THR A 377 5.09 -0.16 30.64
C THR A 377 4.52 -0.65 29.31
N VAL A 378 5.34 -0.65 28.26
CA VAL A 378 4.99 -1.17 26.93
C VAL A 378 5.91 -2.31 26.57
N ASN A 379 5.34 -3.47 26.26
CA ASN A 379 6.05 -4.72 26.02
C ASN A 379 5.74 -5.30 24.63
N ASN A 380 5.41 -4.47 23.65
CA ASN A 380 5.13 -4.94 22.29
C ASN A 380 6.38 -5.61 21.66
N VAL A 381 6.17 -6.64 20.85
CA VAL A 381 7.23 -7.43 20.20
C VAL A 381 7.08 -7.40 18.69
N LEU A 382 8.22 -7.43 17.98
CA LEU A 382 8.23 -7.56 16.53
C LEU A 382 7.97 -9.01 16.15
N LYS A 383 7.15 -9.21 15.12
CA LYS A 383 6.78 -10.50 14.58
C LYS A 383 6.88 -10.46 13.06
N GLU A 384 7.79 -11.28 12.52
CA GLU A 384 7.83 -11.54 11.08
C GLU A 384 6.54 -12.24 10.67
N THR A 385 5.86 -11.65 9.69
CA THR A 385 4.51 -12.02 9.31
C THR A 385 4.42 -12.03 7.79
N ARG A 386 3.98 -13.16 7.25
CA ARG A 386 3.67 -13.27 5.82
C ARG A 386 2.35 -12.58 5.54
N ILE A 387 2.35 -11.72 4.53
CA ILE A 387 1.17 -10.98 4.09
C ILE A 387 0.86 -11.30 2.62
N LEU A 388 -0.43 -11.31 2.27
CA LEU A 388 -0.93 -11.69 0.95
C LEU A 388 -1.79 -10.59 0.34
N ASN A 389 -1.28 -9.94 -0.70
CA ASN A 389 -2.07 -9.07 -1.55
C ASN A 389 -2.71 -9.91 -2.67
N ILE A 390 -4.00 -9.67 -2.96
CA ILE A 390 -4.74 -10.40 -4.00
C ILE A 390 -5.08 -9.44 -5.13
N PHE A 391 -4.73 -9.85 -6.34
CA PHE A 391 -4.95 -9.05 -7.54
C PHE A 391 -5.81 -9.79 -8.55
N GLY A 392 -6.69 -9.02 -9.19
CA GLY A 392 -7.49 -9.47 -10.30
C GLY A 392 -7.46 -8.43 -11.42
N VAL A 393 -7.19 -8.84 -12.67
CA VAL A 393 -7.16 -7.92 -13.82
C VAL A 393 -8.20 -8.27 -14.87
N ILE A 394 -8.89 -7.23 -15.31
CA ILE A 394 -9.65 -7.20 -16.55
C ILE A 394 -8.75 -6.54 -17.60
N LYS A 395 -8.36 -7.30 -18.64
CA LYS A 395 -7.50 -6.76 -19.70
C LYS A 395 -8.26 -5.78 -20.60
N GLY A 396 -7.64 -4.64 -20.88
CA GLY A 396 -8.11 -3.69 -21.88
C GLY A 396 -8.02 -4.25 -23.30
N TYR A 397 -8.88 -3.76 -24.19
CA TYR A 397 -8.95 -4.20 -25.59
C TYR A 397 -7.99 -3.44 -26.52
N GLU A 398 -7.61 -2.21 -26.17
CA GLU A 398 -6.76 -1.34 -27.01
C GLU A 398 -5.37 -1.17 -26.38
N GLU A 399 -5.31 -0.80 -25.10
CA GLU A 399 -4.09 -0.50 -24.34
C GLU A 399 -4.02 -1.38 -23.08
N PRO A 400 -3.77 -2.71 -23.21
CA PRO A 400 -3.81 -3.63 -22.08
C PRO A 400 -2.69 -3.42 -21.04
N ASP A 401 -1.62 -2.71 -21.41
CA ASP A 401 -0.46 -2.37 -20.58
C ASP A 401 -0.68 -1.13 -19.70
N ARG A 402 -1.69 -0.32 -20.02
CA ARG A 402 -2.14 0.82 -19.20
C ARG A 402 -3.28 0.38 -18.30
N TYR A 403 -3.21 0.70 -17.00
CA TYR A 403 -4.24 0.29 -16.06
C TYR A 403 -4.62 1.34 -15.03
N ILE A 404 -5.89 1.28 -14.61
CA ILE A 404 -6.34 1.83 -13.34
C ILE A 404 -6.20 0.76 -12.26
N VAL A 405 -5.84 1.16 -11.05
CA VAL A 405 -5.84 0.29 -9.88
C VAL A 405 -6.96 0.72 -8.95
N VAL A 406 -7.84 -0.21 -8.59
CA VAL A 406 -8.90 -0.03 -7.61
C VAL A 406 -8.54 -0.88 -6.39
N GLY A 407 -8.24 -0.23 -5.26
CA GLY A 407 -7.71 -0.87 -4.08
C GLY A 407 -8.64 -0.80 -2.87
N ALA A 408 -8.60 -1.83 -2.02
CA ALA A 408 -9.26 -1.81 -0.71
C ALA A 408 -8.46 -2.61 0.35
N GLN A 409 -8.42 -2.10 1.57
CA GLN A 409 -7.86 -2.76 2.75
C GLN A 409 -8.76 -3.92 3.22
N ARG A 410 -8.14 -5.08 3.46
CA ARG A 410 -8.80 -6.31 3.90
C ARG A 410 -8.58 -6.62 5.38
N ASP A 411 -7.38 -6.35 5.89
CA ASP A 411 -7.05 -6.59 7.29
C ASP A 411 -7.69 -5.54 8.20
N ALA A 412 -7.97 -5.92 9.44
CA ALA A 412 -8.38 -4.98 10.46
C ALA A 412 -8.14 -5.54 11.86
N TRP A 413 -7.75 -4.68 12.78
CA TRP A 413 -7.89 -4.95 14.21
C TRP A 413 -9.37 -4.98 14.61
N GLY A 414 -9.77 -6.03 15.34
CA GLY A 414 -11.17 -6.29 15.66
C GLY A 414 -12.02 -6.69 14.43
N PRO A 415 -13.33 -6.38 14.41
CA PRO A 415 -14.23 -6.76 13.31
C PRO A 415 -14.10 -5.89 12.06
N GLY A 416 -13.57 -4.67 12.17
CA GLY A 416 -13.20 -3.85 11.01
C GLY A 416 -14.30 -3.52 10.00
N VAL A 417 -15.58 -3.47 10.40
CA VAL A 417 -16.70 -3.36 9.45
C VAL A 417 -16.59 -2.11 8.56
N ALA A 418 -16.56 -0.93 9.18
CA ALA A 418 -16.42 0.34 8.45
C ALA A 418 -15.00 0.54 7.89
N LYS A 419 -13.98 -0.02 8.58
CA LYS A 419 -12.58 0.17 8.20
C LYS A 419 -12.19 -0.61 6.95
N SER A 420 -12.67 -1.84 6.83
CA SER A 420 -12.26 -2.80 5.80
C SER A 420 -13.44 -3.48 5.10
N SER A 421 -14.46 -3.98 5.83
CA SER A 421 -15.54 -4.78 5.20
C SER A 421 -16.33 -3.99 4.16
N VAL A 422 -16.59 -2.69 4.39
CA VAL A 422 -17.27 -1.81 3.42
C VAL A 422 -16.44 -1.68 2.13
N GLY A 423 -15.15 -1.35 2.25
CA GLY A 423 -14.27 -1.19 1.09
C GLY A 423 -14.08 -2.48 0.32
N THR A 424 -13.87 -3.59 1.03
CA THR A 424 -13.75 -4.93 0.42
C THR A 424 -15.06 -5.37 -0.23
N GLY A 425 -16.21 -5.09 0.39
CA GLY A 425 -17.53 -5.37 -0.20
C GLY A 425 -17.78 -4.58 -1.48
N LEU A 426 -17.42 -3.30 -1.50
CA LEU A 426 -17.46 -2.46 -2.70
C LEU A 426 -16.51 -3.00 -3.79
N LEU A 427 -15.28 -3.37 -3.42
CA LEU A 427 -14.31 -3.94 -4.35
C LEU A 427 -14.87 -5.19 -5.05
N LEU A 428 -15.43 -6.12 -4.28
CA LEU A 428 -16.00 -7.37 -4.79
C LEU A 428 -17.23 -7.13 -5.69
N LYS A 429 -18.12 -6.24 -5.30
CA LYS A 429 -19.33 -5.94 -6.09
C LYS A 429 -19.01 -5.15 -7.36
N LEU A 430 -18.07 -4.21 -7.31
CA LEU A 430 -17.59 -3.52 -8.51
C LEU A 430 -16.89 -4.51 -9.46
N ALA A 431 -16.02 -5.37 -8.94
CA ALA A 431 -15.38 -6.44 -9.70
C ALA A 431 -16.40 -7.33 -10.42
N GLN A 432 -17.45 -7.76 -9.71
CA GLN A 432 -18.56 -8.54 -10.27
C GLN A 432 -19.30 -7.77 -11.37
N VAL A 433 -19.69 -6.52 -11.12
CA VAL A 433 -20.44 -5.68 -12.07
C VAL A 433 -19.65 -5.45 -13.35
N PHE A 434 -18.37 -5.10 -13.26
CA PHE A 434 -17.54 -4.89 -14.42
C PHE A 434 -17.35 -6.17 -15.23
N SER A 435 -17.19 -7.33 -14.57
CA SER A 435 -17.16 -8.62 -15.27
C SER A 435 -18.46 -8.91 -16.01
N ASP A 436 -19.61 -8.69 -15.36
CA ASP A 436 -20.93 -8.88 -15.98
C ASP A 436 -21.14 -7.94 -17.17
N MET A 437 -20.79 -6.66 -17.04
CA MET A 437 -20.87 -5.69 -18.14
C MET A 437 -20.08 -6.12 -19.37
N ILE A 438 -18.92 -6.75 -19.18
CA ILE A 438 -18.07 -7.23 -20.28
C ILE A 438 -18.64 -8.51 -20.89
N SER A 439 -19.03 -9.45 -20.04
CA SER A 439 -19.45 -10.78 -20.47
C SER A 439 -20.86 -10.82 -21.07
N LYS A 440 -21.77 -9.96 -20.59
CA LYS A 440 -23.20 -9.99 -20.95
C LYS A 440 -23.64 -8.78 -21.77
N ASP A 441 -23.12 -7.59 -21.46
CA ASP A 441 -23.63 -6.34 -22.02
C ASP A 441 -22.72 -5.73 -23.11
N GLY A 442 -21.57 -6.35 -23.39
CA GLY A 442 -20.66 -5.95 -24.46
C GLY A 442 -19.76 -4.74 -24.13
N PHE A 443 -19.60 -4.39 -22.85
CA PHE A 443 -18.64 -3.37 -22.44
C PHE A 443 -17.21 -3.81 -22.81
N ARG A 444 -16.45 -2.90 -23.44
CA ARG A 444 -15.06 -3.14 -23.84
C ARG A 444 -14.19 -2.00 -23.32
N PRO A 445 -13.57 -2.14 -22.14
CA PRO A 445 -12.66 -1.11 -21.65
C PRO A 445 -11.42 -1.03 -22.56
N SER A 446 -11.06 0.18 -23.01
CA SER A 446 -9.84 0.38 -23.81
C SER A 446 -8.58 -0.01 -23.00
N ARG A 447 -8.56 0.36 -21.71
CA ARG A 447 -7.44 0.14 -20.78
C ARG A 447 -7.80 -0.91 -19.74
N SER A 448 -6.78 -1.54 -19.17
CA SER A 448 -6.97 -2.57 -18.15
C SER A 448 -7.47 -2.00 -16.82
N ILE A 449 -8.20 -2.81 -16.07
CA ILE A 449 -8.69 -2.48 -14.71
C ILE A 449 -8.13 -3.55 -13.77
N ILE A 450 -7.34 -3.12 -12.78
CA ILE A 450 -6.80 -3.99 -11.73
C ILE A 450 -7.58 -3.74 -10.44
N PHE A 451 -8.12 -4.81 -9.86
CA PHE A 451 -8.67 -4.81 -8.52
C PHE A 451 -7.62 -5.40 -7.57
N ALA A 452 -7.32 -4.68 -6.49
CA ALA A 452 -6.31 -5.05 -5.51
C ALA A 452 -6.93 -5.10 -4.10
N SER A 453 -6.79 -6.23 -3.43
CA SER A 453 -7.13 -6.39 -2.01
C SER A 453 -5.85 -6.42 -1.20
N TRP A 454 -5.61 -5.34 -0.46
CA TRP A 454 -4.41 -5.10 0.34
C TRP A 454 -4.56 -5.66 1.75
N THR A 455 -3.45 -6.09 2.34
CA THR A 455 -3.36 -6.43 3.78
C THR A 455 -2.26 -5.61 4.45
N ALA A 456 -2.14 -5.74 5.77
CA ALA A 456 -1.31 -4.92 6.65
C ALA A 456 -1.53 -3.40 6.46
N GLY A 457 -2.75 -3.01 6.10
CA GLY A 457 -3.16 -1.62 6.00
C GLY A 457 -3.18 -0.92 7.36
N ASP A 458 -3.56 -1.64 8.42
CA ASP A 458 -3.62 -1.11 9.78
C ASP A 458 -2.24 -0.73 10.35
N TYR A 459 -1.18 -1.24 9.74
CA TYR A 459 0.22 -0.98 10.09
C TYR A 459 0.86 0.12 9.21
N GLY A 460 0.06 0.92 8.50
CA GLY A 460 0.57 2.00 7.65
C GLY A 460 0.66 1.60 6.18
N ALA A 461 -0.43 1.03 5.63
CA ALA A 461 -0.53 0.67 4.21
C ALA A 461 0.59 -0.27 3.72
N VAL A 462 1.09 -1.16 4.59
CA VAL A 462 2.29 -1.97 4.33
C VAL A 462 2.16 -2.75 3.02
N GLY A 463 1.13 -3.59 2.86
CA GLY A 463 0.99 -4.41 1.66
C GLY A 463 0.94 -3.62 0.35
N ALA A 464 0.30 -2.45 0.35
CA ALA A 464 0.26 -1.57 -0.82
C ALA A 464 1.63 -0.93 -1.09
N THR A 465 2.31 -0.43 -0.05
CA THR A 465 3.62 0.21 -0.19
C THR A 465 4.69 -0.77 -0.65
N GLU A 466 4.74 -1.99 -0.11
CA GLU A 466 5.69 -3.02 -0.56
C GLU A 466 5.53 -3.33 -2.05
N TRP A 467 4.28 -3.38 -2.53
CA TRP A 467 3.99 -3.53 -3.95
C TRP A 467 4.48 -2.32 -4.77
N LEU A 468 4.26 -1.10 -4.28
CA LEU A 468 4.74 0.12 -4.94
C LEU A 468 6.27 0.15 -5.03
N GLU A 469 6.97 -0.22 -3.96
CA GLU A 469 8.43 -0.25 -3.89
C GLU A 469 9.03 -1.23 -4.92
N GLY A 470 8.32 -2.33 -5.21
CA GLY A 470 8.73 -3.29 -6.24
C GLY A 470 8.74 -2.71 -7.66
N TYR A 471 8.03 -1.60 -7.87
CA TYR A 471 7.88 -0.94 -9.17
C TYR A 471 8.21 0.55 -9.14
N LEU A 472 8.99 1.01 -8.14
CA LEU A 472 9.20 2.43 -7.83
C LEU A 472 9.50 3.31 -9.06
N SER A 473 10.36 2.84 -9.97
CA SER A 473 10.78 3.59 -11.16
C SER A 473 9.90 3.38 -12.41
N SER A 474 8.99 2.40 -12.40
CA SER A 474 8.28 1.96 -13.61
C SER A 474 6.76 1.99 -13.51
N LEU A 475 6.19 2.05 -12.30
CA LEU A 475 4.75 1.90 -12.11
C LEU A 475 3.94 3.01 -12.79
N HIS A 476 4.40 4.26 -12.70
CA HIS A 476 3.75 5.43 -13.31
C HIS A 476 3.66 5.34 -14.85
N LEU A 477 4.50 4.50 -15.48
CA LEU A 477 4.44 4.24 -16.92
C LEU A 477 3.28 3.32 -17.29
N LYS A 478 2.64 2.67 -16.31
CA LYS A 478 1.55 1.70 -16.54
C LYS A 478 0.28 2.07 -15.77
N ALA A 479 0.40 2.24 -14.46
CA ALA A 479 -0.68 2.70 -13.59
C ALA A 479 -0.84 4.21 -13.73
N PHE A 480 -1.96 4.67 -14.29
CA PHE A 480 -2.20 6.10 -14.47
C PHE A 480 -3.17 6.68 -13.42
N THR A 481 -3.86 5.83 -12.66
CA THR A 481 -4.78 6.25 -11.59
C THR A 481 -4.91 5.16 -10.54
N TYR A 482 -4.98 5.56 -9.27
CA TYR A 482 -5.33 4.71 -8.14
C TYR A 482 -6.64 5.21 -7.50
N ILE A 483 -7.63 4.33 -7.35
CA ILE A 483 -8.91 4.59 -6.70
C ILE A 483 -8.93 3.80 -5.38
N ASN A 484 -9.02 4.51 -4.26
CA ASN A 484 -9.09 3.87 -2.95
C ASN A 484 -10.54 3.69 -2.48
N LEU A 485 -10.88 2.51 -1.95
CA LEU A 485 -12.21 2.19 -1.44
C LEU A 485 -12.28 2.10 0.10
N ASP A 486 -11.21 2.47 0.80
CA ASP A 486 -11.19 2.45 2.26
C ASP A 486 -12.10 3.52 2.86
N LYS A 487 -12.89 3.14 3.88
CA LYS A 487 -13.72 4.07 4.66
C LYS A 487 -14.63 4.98 3.82
N VAL A 488 -15.15 4.48 2.71
CA VAL A 488 -16.03 5.25 1.79
C VAL A 488 -17.36 5.64 2.47
N VAL A 489 -17.92 4.78 3.32
CA VAL A 489 -19.19 5.03 4.03
C VAL A 489 -18.95 5.14 5.53
N LEU A 490 -18.89 6.36 6.05
CA LEU A 490 -18.74 6.66 7.48
C LEU A 490 -19.94 7.40 8.09
N GLY A 491 -20.87 7.86 7.25
CA GLY A 491 -22.03 8.64 7.67
C GLY A 491 -22.89 9.04 6.48
N LYS A 492 -24.01 9.71 6.75
CA LYS A 492 -25.00 10.14 5.73
C LYS A 492 -25.07 11.67 5.58
N HIS A 493 -24.04 12.41 5.97
CA HIS A 493 -24.07 13.86 5.80
C HIS A 493 -24.18 14.17 4.30
N TYR A 494 -25.37 14.62 3.88
CA TYR A 494 -25.60 15.21 2.57
C TYR A 494 -24.58 16.35 2.42
N VAL A 495 -23.64 16.18 1.51
CA VAL A 495 -22.98 17.33 0.90
C VAL A 495 -24.09 18.02 0.11
N GLN A 496 -24.77 18.99 0.73
CA GLN A 496 -25.45 20.01 -0.04
C GLN A 496 -24.33 20.71 -0.81
N GLU A 497 -24.23 20.35 -2.09
CA GLU A 497 -23.54 21.13 -3.09
C GLU A 497 -23.97 22.59 -2.90
N GLN A 498 -23.08 23.39 -2.31
CA GLN A 498 -23.18 24.83 -2.51
C GLN A 498 -23.00 25.04 -4.00
N GLN A 499 -24.11 25.27 -4.70
CA GLN A 499 -24.11 26.04 -5.93
C GLN A 499 -23.45 27.38 -5.61
N ALA A 500 -22.14 27.43 -5.80
CA ALA A 500 -21.40 28.67 -5.84
C ALA A 500 -21.87 29.42 -7.09
N LEU A 501 -22.54 30.54 -6.85
CA LEU A 501 -22.69 31.60 -7.82
C LEU A 501 -21.36 31.87 -8.54
N LYS A 502 -21.34 31.65 -9.85
CA LYS A 502 -20.98 32.65 -10.87
C LYS A 502 -21.47 32.22 -12.24
#